data_AF-A0A392M4I0-F1
#
_entry.id   AF-A0A392M4I0-F1
#
_cell.length_a   1.000
_cell.length_b   1.000
_cell.length_c   1.000
_cell.angle_alpha   90.00
_cell.angle_beta   90.00
_cell.angle_gamma   90.00
#
_symmetry.space_group_name_H-M   'P 1'
#
loop_
_entity.id
_entity.type
_entity.pdbx_description
1 polymer ?
#
loop_
_entity_poly.entity_id
_entity_poly.type
_entity_poly.pdbx_seq_one_letter_code
_entity_poly.pdbx_strand_id
1 'polypeptide(L)'
;SWGIISLTVAYCWQLYTLWILVQLHEAVPGKRYNRYVELAQAAFGERLGVWLALFPTVYLSAGTATALILVGGETMKLFFQIVCGPTCTSNPLTTVEWYLVFTSLSIVLSQLPNLNSIAGLSLIGAVTAITYSTMVWVLSVSQQRPPSISYEPLSLTAPSSSLFLALNALGIVAFSFRGHNLVLEIQATMPSTFKHPARVPMWKGAKVAYFFIAMCLFPMAIGGFWAYGNQMPNGGILTALYAFHSHDISRGILALAFLLVVFSCLSSFQIYSMPAFDSFEAGYTSRTNRPCSIWVRSGFRVFFGFVSFFIGVALPFLSSLAGLLGGLTLPVTFAYPCF
;
A
#
# COMPACT_ATOMS: atom_id res chain seq x y z
N SER A 1 14.45 11.47 16.87
CA SER A 1 15.69 11.23 16.10
C SER A 1 15.79 9.82 15.54
N TRP A 2 15.70 8.77 16.37
CA TRP A 2 15.79 7.37 15.90
C TRP A 2 14.81 7.00 14.78
N GLY A 3 13.56 7.44 14.84
CA GLY A 3 12.57 7.16 13.78
C GLY A 3 12.96 7.69 12.40
N ILE A 4 13.55 8.90 12.31
CA ILE A 4 14.00 9.48 11.04
C ILE A 4 15.20 8.70 10.50
N ILE A 5 16.15 8.33 11.36
CA ILE A 5 17.29 7.49 10.99
C ILE A 5 16.81 6.15 10.45
N SER A 6 15.91 5.45 11.17
CA SER A 6 15.34 4.18 10.74
C SER A 6 14.59 4.29 9.41
N LEU A 7 13.78 5.34 9.23
CA LEU A 7 13.08 5.60 7.97
C LEU A 7 14.06 5.83 6.81
N THR A 8 15.16 6.54 7.06
CA THR A 8 16.18 6.86 6.06
C THR A 8 16.98 5.62 5.66
N VAL A 9 17.40 4.82 6.63
CA VAL A 9 18.08 3.54 6.40
C VAL A 9 17.17 2.59 5.62
N ALA A 10 15.90 2.46 6.02
CA ALA A 10 14.94 1.64 5.31
C ALA A 10 14.72 2.11 3.87
N TYR A 11 14.58 3.43 3.65
CA TYR A 11 14.45 4.02 2.32
C TYR A 11 15.65 3.71 1.42
N CYS A 12 16.87 3.93 1.92
CA CYS A 12 18.10 3.65 1.17
C CYS A 12 18.24 2.15 0.86
N TRP A 13 17.96 1.29 1.84
CA TRP A 13 18.01 -0.15 1.65
C TRP A 13 16.99 -0.61 0.61
N GLN A 14 15.78 -0.06 0.61
CA GLN A 14 14.76 -0.42 -0.37
C GLN A 14 15.04 0.05 -1.78
N LEU A 15 15.69 1.22 -1.92
CA LEU A 15 16.19 1.64 -3.22
C LEU A 15 17.28 0.68 -3.74
N TYR A 16 18.12 0.15 -2.84
CA TYR A 16 19.16 -0.81 -3.17
C TYR A 16 18.59 -2.18 -3.58
N THR A 17 17.68 -2.76 -2.80
CA THR A 17 17.06 -4.05 -3.14
C THR A 17 16.23 -3.96 -4.43
N LEU A 18 15.57 -2.83 -4.66
CA LEU A 18 14.90 -2.53 -5.91
C LEU A 18 15.87 -2.50 -7.09
N TRP A 19 17.02 -1.85 -6.93
CA TRP A 19 18.05 -1.81 -7.96
C TRP A 19 18.52 -3.22 -8.33
N ILE A 20 18.78 -4.08 -7.34
CA ILE A 20 19.17 -5.47 -7.58
C ILE A 20 18.09 -6.19 -8.39
N LEU A 21 16.83 -6.07 -7.98
CA LEU A 21 15.72 -6.73 -8.65
C LEU A 21 15.58 -6.32 -10.13
N VAL A 22 15.81 -5.02 -10.43
CA VAL A 22 15.81 -4.50 -11.80
C VAL A 22 16.95 -5.09 -12.64
N GLN A 23 18.12 -5.35 -12.03
CA GLN A 23 19.23 -6.03 -12.71
C GLN A 23 18.94 -7.52 -12.92
N LEU A 24 18.32 -8.17 -11.94
CA LEU A 24 18.05 -9.61 -11.95
C LEU A 24 17.02 -10.03 -13.02
N HIS A 25 16.13 -9.13 -13.44
CA HIS A 25 15.13 -9.39 -14.48
C HIS A 25 15.72 -9.97 -15.78
N GLU A 26 16.94 -9.54 -16.16
CA GLU A 26 17.66 -9.97 -17.36
C GLU A 26 19.06 -10.50 -17.03
N ALA A 27 19.25 -11.11 -15.84
CA ALA A 27 20.55 -11.60 -15.40
C ALA A 27 21.15 -12.67 -16.34
N VAL A 28 20.30 -13.46 -17.00
CA VAL A 28 20.72 -14.51 -17.92
C VAL A 28 20.44 -14.06 -19.36
N PRO A 29 21.44 -14.03 -20.26
CA PRO A 29 21.23 -13.66 -21.66
C PRO A 29 20.14 -14.52 -22.31
N GLY A 30 19.10 -13.87 -22.86
CA GLY A 30 18.01 -14.53 -23.56
C GLY A 30 16.85 -15.03 -22.70
N LYS A 31 16.91 -14.92 -21.36
CA LYS A 31 15.79 -15.26 -20.47
C LYS A 31 15.36 -14.03 -19.66
N ARG A 32 14.06 -13.73 -19.68
CA ARG A 32 13.44 -12.72 -18.84
C ARG A 32 12.68 -13.37 -17.71
N TYR A 33 12.96 -12.93 -16.48
CA TYR A 33 12.19 -13.33 -15.30
C TYR A 33 11.06 -12.33 -15.09
N ASN A 34 9.91 -12.61 -15.69
CA ASN A 34 8.78 -11.67 -15.71
C ASN A 34 8.06 -11.60 -14.38
N ARG A 35 8.16 -12.66 -13.57
CA ARG A 35 7.50 -12.77 -12.28
C ARG A 35 8.52 -12.96 -11.16
N TYR A 36 8.18 -12.44 -9.99
CA TYR A 36 8.97 -12.67 -8.78
C TYR A 36 9.12 -14.16 -8.45
N VAL A 37 8.06 -14.95 -8.68
CA VAL A 37 8.09 -16.41 -8.50
C VAL A 37 9.07 -17.10 -9.45
N GLU A 38 9.14 -16.67 -10.72
CA GLU A 38 10.07 -17.24 -11.70
C GLU A 38 11.53 -16.95 -11.34
N LEU A 39 11.81 -15.73 -10.87
CA LEU A 39 13.14 -15.37 -10.40
C LEU A 39 13.53 -16.19 -9.16
N ALA A 40 12.61 -16.34 -8.20
CA ALA A 40 12.86 -17.12 -6.99
C ALA A 40 13.06 -18.61 -7.28
N GLN A 41 12.33 -19.18 -8.26
CA GLN A 41 12.56 -20.55 -8.73
C GLN A 41 13.96 -20.73 -9.32
N ALA A 42 14.45 -19.75 -10.07
CA ALA A 42 15.77 -19.80 -10.66
C ALA A 42 16.89 -19.66 -9.62
N ALA A 43 16.69 -18.86 -8.56
CA ALA A 43 17.67 -18.62 -7.51
C ALA A 43 17.69 -19.73 -6.44
N PHE A 44 16.52 -20.14 -5.94
CA PHE A 44 16.39 -21.06 -4.79
C PHE A 44 15.96 -22.48 -5.17
N GLY A 45 15.75 -22.76 -6.46
CA GLY A 45 15.29 -24.05 -6.98
C GLY A 45 13.77 -24.16 -7.10
N GLU A 46 13.29 -25.14 -7.87
CA GLU A 46 11.89 -25.22 -8.31
C GLU A 46 10.87 -25.34 -7.16
N ARG A 47 11.12 -26.18 -6.15
CA ARG A 47 10.18 -26.38 -5.05
C ARG A 47 10.27 -25.28 -4.00
N LEU A 48 11.50 -24.98 -3.56
CA LEU A 48 11.74 -24.01 -2.50
C LEU A 48 11.43 -22.58 -2.98
N GLY A 49 11.86 -22.21 -4.18
CA GLY A 49 11.60 -20.90 -4.77
C GLY A 49 10.11 -20.59 -4.96
N VAL A 50 9.29 -21.58 -5.36
CA VAL A 50 7.82 -21.41 -5.41
C VAL A 50 7.27 -21.12 -4.03
N TRP A 51 7.65 -21.90 -3.02
CA TRP A 51 7.10 -21.73 -1.69
C TRP A 51 7.52 -20.39 -1.06
N LEU A 52 8.80 -20.02 -1.19
CA LEU A 52 9.35 -18.77 -0.68
C LEU A 52 8.78 -17.52 -1.39
N ALA A 53 8.42 -17.61 -2.67
CA ALA A 53 7.88 -16.46 -3.39
C ALA A 53 6.36 -16.38 -3.36
N LEU A 54 5.66 -17.50 -3.57
CA LEU A 54 4.21 -17.51 -3.77
C LEU A 54 3.47 -17.25 -2.47
N PHE A 55 3.87 -17.88 -1.36
CA PHE A 55 3.20 -17.68 -0.07
C PHE A 55 3.28 -16.21 0.39
N PRO A 56 4.47 -15.57 0.44
CA PRO A 56 4.54 -14.17 0.83
C PRO A 56 3.92 -13.21 -0.18
N THR A 57 3.95 -13.51 -1.50
CA THR A 57 3.35 -12.63 -2.51
C THR A 57 1.82 -12.62 -2.41
N VAL A 58 1.20 -13.79 -2.26
CA VAL A 58 -0.26 -13.89 -2.07
C VAL A 58 -0.67 -13.26 -0.74
N TYR A 59 0.08 -13.54 0.33
CA TYR A 59 -0.15 -12.93 1.63
C TYR A 59 -0.02 -11.40 1.59
N LEU A 60 1.03 -10.89 0.94
CA LEU A 60 1.25 -9.44 0.78
C LEU A 60 0.13 -8.81 -0.05
N SER A 61 -0.31 -9.43 -1.15
CA SER A 61 -1.42 -8.93 -1.98
C SER A 61 -2.73 -8.92 -1.20
N ALA A 62 -3.12 -10.04 -0.57
CA ALA A 62 -4.35 -10.14 0.21
C ALA A 62 -4.35 -9.20 1.43
N GLY A 63 -3.22 -9.09 2.13
CA GLY A 63 -3.05 -8.15 3.24
C GLY A 63 -3.08 -6.70 2.79
N THR A 64 -2.53 -6.38 1.62
CA THR A 64 -2.63 -5.03 1.01
C THR A 64 -4.07 -4.69 0.67
N ALA A 65 -4.76 -5.58 -0.05
CA ALA A 65 -6.15 -5.40 -0.44
C ALA A 65 -7.05 -5.18 0.79
N THR A 66 -6.86 -5.99 1.84
CA THR A 66 -7.62 -5.85 3.09
C THR A 66 -7.32 -4.52 3.79
N ALA A 67 -6.05 -4.12 3.90
CA ALA A 67 -5.69 -2.84 4.50
C ALA A 67 -6.28 -1.65 3.74
N LEU A 68 -6.30 -1.71 2.40
CA LEU A 68 -6.91 -0.69 1.56
C LEU A 68 -8.43 -0.62 1.73
N ILE A 69 -9.12 -1.75 1.93
CA ILE A 69 -10.56 -1.77 2.24
C ILE A 69 -10.84 -1.08 3.58
N LEU A 70 -10.05 -1.39 4.62
CA LEU A 70 -10.21 -0.79 5.95
C LEU A 70 -9.94 0.72 5.93
N VAL A 71 -8.78 1.13 5.41
CA VAL A 71 -8.40 2.55 5.32
C VAL A 71 -9.34 3.32 4.41
N GLY A 72 -9.68 2.75 3.24
CA GLY A 72 -10.56 3.37 2.26
C GLY A 72 -11.97 3.58 2.80
N GLY A 73 -12.57 2.56 3.42
CA GLY A 73 -13.92 2.69 3.96
C GLY A 73 -13.99 3.54 5.24
N GLU A 74 -12.97 3.51 6.10
CA GLU A 74 -12.88 4.44 7.24
C GLU A 74 -12.75 5.89 6.77
N THR A 75 -11.94 6.13 5.73
CA THR A 75 -11.82 7.44 5.10
C THR A 75 -13.14 7.89 4.46
N MET A 76 -13.87 7.00 3.78
CA MET A 76 -15.20 7.32 3.22
C MET A 76 -16.21 7.70 4.31
N LYS A 77 -16.19 6.99 5.44
CA LYS A 77 -17.01 7.33 6.61
C LYS A 77 -16.69 8.74 7.12
N LEU A 78 -15.41 9.06 7.30
CA LEU A 78 -14.97 10.38 7.76
C LEU A 78 -15.32 11.48 6.74
N PHE A 79 -15.12 11.24 5.45
CA PHE A 79 -15.55 12.13 4.37
C PHE A 79 -17.05 12.44 4.46
N PHE A 80 -17.89 11.39 4.59
CA PHE A 80 -19.33 11.57 4.73
C PHE A 80 -19.68 12.40 5.95
N GLN A 81 -19.05 12.15 7.10
CA GLN A 81 -19.27 12.94 8.32
C GLN A 81 -18.89 14.42 8.15
N ILE A 82 -17.81 14.72 7.44
CA ILE A 82 -17.39 16.10 7.15
C ILE A 82 -18.42 16.81 6.26
N VAL A 83 -18.88 16.14 5.21
CA VAL A 83 -19.84 16.72 4.23
C VAL A 83 -21.23 16.86 4.84
N CYS A 84 -21.71 15.85 5.57
CA CYS A 84 -23.05 15.86 6.16
C CYS A 84 -23.20 16.94 7.25
N GLY A 85 -22.16 17.15 8.07
CA GLY A 85 -22.18 18.10 9.17
C GLY A 85 -23.38 17.90 10.13
N PRO A 86 -23.82 18.96 10.85
CA PRO A 86 -24.94 18.89 11.79
C PRO A 86 -26.33 18.76 11.13
N THR A 87 -26.39 18.81 9.80
CA THR A 87 -27.64 18.89 9.03
C THR A 87 -28.21 17.52 8.62
N CYS A 88 -27.46 16.44 8.78
CA CYS A 88 -27.93 15.10 8.39
C CYS A 88 -28.62 14.38 9.55
N THR A 89 -29.92 14.12 9.38
CA THR A 89 -30.82 13.40 10.29
C THR A 89 -30.93 11.89 9.99
N SER A 90 -30.02 11.35 9.19
CA SER A 90 -30.03 9.93 8.77
C SER A 90 -29.23 9.05 9.72
N ASN A 91 -29.77 7.88 10.07
CA ASN A 91 -29.04 6.80 10.74
C ASN A 91 -27.67 6.60 10.05
N PRO A 92 -26.55 6.94 10.70
CA PRO A 92 -25.25 6.87 10.05
C PRO A 92 -24.91 5.41 9.78
N LEU A 93 -24.49 5.12 8.54
CA LEU A 93 -23.95 3.81 8.17
C LEU A 93 -22.83 3.41 9.15
N THR A 94 -22.87 2.17 9.59
CA THR A 94 -21.85 1.53 10.41
C THR A 94 -20.51 1.47 9.64
N THR A 95 -19.40 1.36 10.37
CA THR A 95 -18.07 1.27 9.75
C THR A 95 -17.97 0.06 8.80
N VAL A 96 -18.63 -1.06 9.13
CA VAL A 96 -18.66 -2.27 8.29
C VAL A 96 -19.42 -2.05 6.99
N GLU A 97 -20.53 -1.30 7.03
CA GLU A 97 -21.27 -0.94 5.82
C GLU A 97 -20.43 -0.04 4.91
N TRP A 98 -19.63 0.88 5.47
CA TRP A 98 -18.68 1.67 4.67
C TRP A 98 -17.57 0.81 4.06
N TYR A 99 -17.06 -0.20 4.77
CA TYR A 99 -16.12 -1.18 4.19
C TYR A 99 -16.75 -1.94 3.02
N LEU A 100 -18.04 -2.30 3.13
CA LEU A 100 -18.77 -2.97 2.06
C LEU A 100 -18.95 -2.04 0.85
N VAL A 101 -19.32 -0.77 1.07
CA VAL A 101 -19.42 0.24 0.00
C VAL A 101 -18.09 0.39 -0.72
N PHE A 102 -16.98 0.56 0.02
CA PHE A 102 -15.65 0.68 -0.60
C PHE A 102 -15.26 -0.59 -1.39
N THR A 103 -15.55 -1.77 -0.84
CA THR A 103 -15.29 -3.05 -1.50
C THR A 103 -16.10 -3.17 -2.79
N SER A 104 -17.38 -2.80 -2.78
CA SER A 104 -18.24 -2.83 -3.96
C SER A 104 -17.71 -1.93 -5.07
N LEU A 105 -17.28 -0.70 -4.74
CA LEU A 105 -16.68 0.23 -5.68
C LEU A 105 -15.36 -0.31 -6.24
N SER A 106 -14.54 -0.93 -5.38
CA SER A 106 -13.28 -1.57 -5.76
C SER A 106 -13.51 -2.76 -6.71
N ILE A 107 -14.54 -3.57 -6.47
CA ILE A 107 -14.92 -4.70 -7.35
C ILE A 107 -15.42 -4.18 -8.69
N VAL A 108 -16.26 -3.15 -8.72
CA VAL A 108 -16.75 -2.54 -9.96
C VAL A 108 -15.59 -2.01 -10.80
N LEU A 109 -14.67 -1.25 -10.19
CA LEU A 109 -13.48 -0.78 -10.87
C LEU A 109 -12.57 -1.92 -11.32
N SER A 110 -12.51 -3.01 -10.56
CA SER A 110 -11.73 -4.19 -10.94
C SER A 110 -12.28 -4.89 -12.18
N GLN A 111 -13.54 -4.65 -12.60
CA GLN A 111 -14.07 -5.24 -13.84
C GLN A 111 -13.50 -4.61 -15.10
N LEU A 112 -12.78 -3.49 -15.02
CA LEU A 112 -12.18 -2.83 -16.17
C LEU A 112 -11.20 -3.80 -16.89
N PRO A 113 -11.44 -4.15 -18.16
CA PRO A 113 -10.71 -5.23 -18.83
C PRO A 113 -9.41 -4.77 -19.52
N ASN A 114 -9.12 -3.48 -19.57
CA ASN A 114 -8.08 -2.91 -20.45
C ASN A 114 -6.83 -2.47 -19.67
N LEU A 115 -5.65 -2.97 -20.06
CA LEU A 115 -4.35 -2.58 -19.47
C LEU A 115 -4.09 -1.06 -19.58
N ASN A 116 -4.56 -0.43 -20.66
CA ASN A 116 -4.50 1.04 -20.82
C ASN A 116 -5.34 1.78 -19.77
N SER A 117 -6.44 1.15 -19.31
CA SER A 117 -7.27 1.69 -18.23
C SER A 117 -6.57 1.59 -16.88
N ILE A 118 -5.76 0.55 -16.66
CA ILE A 118 -5.00 0.37 -15.42
C ILE A 118 -3.86 1.39 -15.35
N ALA A 119 -3.15 1.63 -16.46
CA ALA A 119 -2.12 2.67 -16.51
C ALA A 119 -2.69 4.07 -16.22
N GLY A 120 -3.84 4.41 -16.82
CA GLY A 120 -4.55 5.67 -16.52
C GLY A 120 -5.00 5.77 -15.06
N LEU A 121 -5.54 4.68 -14.51
CA LEU A 121 -5.94 4.62 -13.10
C LEU A 121 -4.75 4.74 -12.15
N SER A 122 -3.60 4.15 -12.50
CA SER A 122 -2.35 4.29 -11.76
C SER A 122 -1.83 5.73 -11.78
N LEU A 123 -1.97 6.44 -12.91
CA LEU A 123 -1.58 7.85 -12.99
C LEU A 123 -2.47 8.73 -12.10
N ILE A 124 -3.79 8.52 -12.15
CA ILE A 124 -4.74 9.20 -11.24
C ILE A 124 -4.40 8.88 -9.79
N GLY A 125 -4.10 7.62 -9.49
CA GLY A 125 -3.66 7.19 -8.16
C GLY A 125 -2.40 7.89 -7.67
N ALA A 126 -1.40 8.06 -8.55
CA ALA A 126 -0.16 8.76 -8.22
C ALA A 126 -0.37 10.25 -7.99
N VAL A 127 -1.15 10.93 -8.86
CA VAL A 127 -1.46 12.36 -8.71
C VAL A 127 -2.24 12.60 -7.42
N THR A 128 -3.32 11.83 -7.20
CA THR A 128 -4.11 11.93 -5.96
C THR A 128 -3.27 11.64 -4.72
N ALA A 129 -2.35 10.66 -4.79
CA ALA A 129 -1.43 10.35 -3.70
C ALA A 129 -0.52 11.50 -3.31
N ILE A 130 0.13 12.13 -4.31
CA ILE A 130 1.02 13.28 -4.08
C ILE A 130 0.22 14.46 -3.55
N THR A 131 -0.95 14.74 -4.13
CA THR A 131 -1.81 15.86 -3.71
C THR A 131 -2.31 15.69 -2.29
N TYR A 132 -2.93 14.55 -1.94
CA TYR A 132 -3.44 14.36 -0.58
C TYR A 132 -2.29 14.31 0.43
N SER A 133 -1.17 13.66 0.10
CA SER A 133 -0.03 13.58 1.03
C SER A 133 0.45 14.98 1.37
N THR A 134 0.58 15.82 0.35
CA THR A 134 0.97 17.23 0.51
C THR A 134 -0.04 18.01 1.33
N MET A 135 -1.34 17.88 1.03
CA MET A 135 -2.40 18.55 1.79
C MET A 135 -2.40 18.13 3.26
N VAL A 136 -2.30 16.84 3.54
CA VAL A 136 -2.41 16.31 4.90
C VAL A 136 -1.29 16.84 5.80
N TRP A 137 -0.02 16.80 5.35
CA TRP A 137 1.07 17.30 6.18
C TRP A 137 1.06 18.84 6.28
N VAL A 138 0.74 19.56 5.20
CA VAL A 138 0.66 21.02 5.22
C VAL A 138 -0.43 21.48 6.18
N LEU A 139 -1.63 20.89 6.09
CA LEU A 139 -2.75 21.24 6.97
C LEU A 139 -2.41 20.91 8.43
N SER A 140 -1.80 19.76 8.70
CA SER A 140 -1.40 19.37 10.06
C SER A 140 -0.40 20.36 10.69
N VAL A 141 0.54 20.88 9.89
CA VAL A 141 1.58 21.80 10.37
C VAL A 141 1.10 23.26 10.41
N SER A 142 0.18 23.66 9.53
CA SER A 142 -0.32 25.04 9.45
C SER A 142 -1.26 25.42 10.58
N GLN A 143 -1.90 24.44 11.22
CA GLN A 143 -2.89 24.67 12.25
C GLN A 143 -2.25 24.75 13.64
N GLN A 144 -3.01 25.30 14.60
CA GLN A 144 -2.53 25.37 15.97
C GLN A 144 -2.35 23.96 16.54
N ARG A 145 -1.23 23.77 17.24
CA ARG A 145 -0.88 22.49 17.84
C ARG A 145 -1.76 22.21 19.07
N PRO A 146 -2.11 20.94 19.33
CA PRO A 146 -2.82 20.57 20.56
C PRO A 146 -2.02 21.02 21.80
N PRO A 147 -2.70 21.49 22.87
CA PRO A 147 -2.04 22.15 24.00
C PRO A 147 -1.20 21.23 24.91
N SER A 148 -1.29 19.91 24.77
CA SER A 148 -0.66 18.91 25.64
C SER A 148 0.28 17.96 24.90
N ILE A 149 0.99 18.44 23.88
CA ILE A 149 1.95 17.64 23.11
C ILE A 149 3.25 17.40 23.89
N SER A 150 3.72 16.15 23.90
CA SER A 150 5.06 15.76 24.34
C SER A 150 5.76 14.96 23.25
N TYR A 151 7.08 15.11 23.18
CA TYR A 151 7.97 14.37 22.30
C TYR A 151 8.87 13.39 23.05
N GLU A 152 8.70 13.31 24.37
CA GLU A 152 9.46 12.36 25.16
C GLU A 152 9.08 10.92 24.76
N PRO A 153 10.06 10.00 24.74
CA PRO A 153 9.77 8.60 24.57
C PRO A 153 8.71 8.16 25.58
N LEU A 154 7.73 7.38 25.11
CA LEU A 154 6.71 6.80 26.00
C LEU A 154 7.43 6.05 27.13
N SER A 155 7.30 6.55 28.35
CA SER A 155 7.91 5.95 29.53
C SER A 155 7.13 4.68 29.87
N LEU A 156 7.66 3.54 29.44
CA LEU A 156 7.03 2.25 29.63
C LEU A 156 7.64 1.52 30.83
N THR A 157 6.78 0.92 31.64
CA THR A 157 7.11 0.26 32.90
C THR A 157 7.98 -0.99 32.72
N ALA A 158 8.08 -1.56 31.51
CA ALA A 158 8.84 -2.78 31.22
C ALA A 158 9.70 -2.67 29.95
N PRO A 159 10.99 -3.09 29.97
CA PRO A 159 11.88 -3.01 28.81
C PRO A 159 11.42 -3.86 27.61
N SER A 160 10.72 -4.98 27.84
CA SER A 160 10.16 -5.83 26.77
C SER A 160 9.10 -5.11 25.94
N SER A 161 8.31 -4.23 26.55
CA SER A 161 7.29 -3.45 25.86
C SER A 161 7.88 -2.38 24.94
N SER A 162 9.01 -1.78 25.32
CA SER A 162 9.77 -0.83 24.50
C SER A 162 10.32 -1.51 23.23
N LEU A 163 10.89 -2.72 23.39
CA LEU A 163 11.37 -3.51 22.24
C LEU A 163 10.23 -3.89 21.29
N PHE A 164 9.08 -4.31 21.81
CA PHE A 164 7.92 -4.66 20.98
C PHE A 164 7.41 -3.47 20.16
N LEU A 165 7.31 -2.28 20.77
CA LEU A 165 6.92 -1.07 20.05
C LEU A 165 7.95 -0.65 19.00
N ALA A 166 9.25 -0.79 19.28
CA ALA A 166 10.30 -0.52 18.31
C ALA A 166 10.21 -1.46 17.10
N LEU A 167 10.02 -2.77 17.34
CA LEU A 167 9.82 -3.77 16.28
C LEU A 167 8.54 -3.50 15.48
N ASN A 168 7.45 -3.13 16.15
CA ASN A 168 6.20 -2.75 15.50
C ASN A 168 6.40 -1.52 14.59
N ALA A 169 7.11 -0.50 15.07
CA ALA A 169 7.43 0.69 14.29
C ALA A 169 8.30 0.37 13.06
N LEU A 170 9.33 -0.47 13.21
CA LEU A 170 10.13 -0.95 12.08
C LEU A 170 9.30 -1.74 11.08
N GLY A 171 8.36 -2.56 11.57
CA GLY A 171 7.38 -3.26 10.74
C GLY A 171 6.50 -2.30 9.96
N ILE A 172 6.00 -1.22 10.57
CA ILE A 172 5.18 -0.20 9.90
C ILE A 172 6.00 0.51 8.82
N VAL A 173 7.27 0.84 9.10
CA VAL A 173 8.19 1.41 8.11
C VAL A 173 8.38 0.44 6.93
N ALA A 174 8.63 -0.85 7.20
CA ALA A 174 8.74 -1.86 6.16
C ALA A 174 7.46 -2.00 5.33
N PHE A 175 6.30 -1.97 6.00
CA PHE A 175 4.98 -2.02 5.38
C PHE A 175 4.68 -0.78 4.54
N SER A 176 5.30 0.38 4.81
CA SER A 176 5.12 1.59 4.00
C SER A 176 5.80 1.51 2.64
N PHE A 177 6.90 0.74 2.54
CA PHE A 177 7.68 0.56 1.31
C PHE A 177 7.32 -0.74 0.59
N ARG A 178 6.11 -0.79 0.01
CA ARG A 178 5.60 -1.95 -0.73
C ARG A 178 5.85 -1.78 -2.23
N GLY A 179 5.78 -2.89 -2.96
CA GLY A 179 5.78 -2.89 -4.42
C GLY A 179 6.93 -3.66 -5.05
N HIS A 180 7.94 -4.11 -4.30
CA HIS A 180 9.06 -4.90 -4.83
C HIS A 180 8.59 -6.16 -5.56
N ASN A 181 7.51 -6.80 -5.10
CA ASN A 181 6.93 -7.96 -5.76
C ASN A 181 6.35 -7.67 -7.16
N LEU A 182 5.96 -6.42 -7.45
CA LEU A 182 5.38 -5.99 -8.71
C LEU A 182 6.41 -5.45 -9.72
N VAL A 183 7.62 -5.16 -9.26
CA VAL A 183 8.66 -4.48 -10.07
C VAL A 183 9.04 -5.27 -11.31
N LEU A 184 9.18 -6.60 -11.18
CA LEU A 184 9.50 -7.47 -12.32
C LEU A 184 8.35 -7.53 -13.33
N GLU A 185 7.10 -7.52 -12.86
CA GLU A 185 5.92 -7.53 -13.72
C GLU A 185 5.78 -6.20 -14.48
N ILE A 186 6.01 -5.07 -13.80
CA ILE A 186 6.06 -3.74 -14.42
C ILE A 186 7.19 -3.69 -15.46
N GLN A 187 8.38 -4.18 -15.12
CA GLN A 187 9.52 -4.21 -16.03
C GLN A 187 9.27 -5.11 -17.25
N ALA A 188 8.55 -6.21 -17.08
CA ALA A 188 8.18 -7.13 -18.17
C ALA A 188 7.28 -6.46 -19.23
N THR A 189 6.53 -5.41 -18.88
CA THR A 189 5.72 -4.65 -19.84
C THR A 189 6.55 -3.73 -20.75
N MET A 190 7.82 -3.48 -20.42
CA MET A 190 8.69 -2.60 -21.19
C MET A 190 9.33 -3.33 -22.38
N PRO A 191 9.43 -2.68 -23.54
CA PRO A 191 10.18 -3.25 -24.65
C PRO A 191 11.66 -3.36 -24.26
N SER A 192 12.26 -4.52 -24.54
CA SER A 192 13.68 -4.74 -24.34
C SER A 192 14.29 -5.49 -25.51
N THR A 193 15.55 -5.16 -25.80
CA THR A 193 16.40 -5.80 -26.82
C THR A 193 17.81 -5.93 -26.26
N PHE A 194 18.66 -6.78 -26.85
CA PHE A 194 20.06 -6.91 -26.43
C PHE A 194 20.84 -5.59 -26.47
N LYS A 195 20.48 -4.65 -27.36
CA LYS A 195 21.08 -3.32 -27.45
C LYS A 195 20.47 -2.31 -26.46
N HIS A 196 19.19 -2.47 -26.14
CA HIS A 196 18.44 -1.59 -25.24
C HIS A 196 17.70 -2.42 -24.17
N PRO A 197 18.37 -2.77 -23.06
CA PRO A 197 17.77 -3.60 -22.02
C PRO A 197 16.74 -2.81 -21.20
N ALA A 198 15.66 -3.48 -20.75
CA ALA A 198 14.56 -2.85 -20.00
C ALA A 198 15.02 -2.24 -18.67
N ARG A 199 16.15 -2.71 -18.13
CA ARG A 199 16.73 -2.20 -16.87
C ARG A 199 17.02 -0.70 -16.89
N VAL A 200 17.36 -0.12 -18.05
CA VAL A 200 17.72 1.31 -18.15
C VAL A 200 16.48 2.21 -18.00
N PRO A 201 15.42 2.06 -18.81
CA PRO A 201 14.19 2.83 -18.62
C PRO A 201 13.52 2.53 -17.27
N MET A 202 13.50 1.26 -16.84
CA MET A 202 12.95 0.87 -15.55
C MET A 202 13.66 1.57 -14.39
N TRP A 203 14.99 1.60 -14.37
CA TRP A 203 15.75 2.26 -13.30
C TRP A 203 15.55 3.79 -13.29
N LYS A 204 15.41 4.42 -14.46
CA LYS A 204 15.06 5.84 -14.55
C LYS A 204 13.69 6.11 -13.92
N GLY A 205 12.69 5.31 -14.26
CA GLY A 205 11.35 5.41 -13.67
C GLY A 205 11.36 5.16 -12.16
N ALA A 206 12.07 4.12 -11.71
CA ALA A 206 12.22 3.79 -10.30
C ALA A 206 12.81 4.95 -9.48
N LYS A 207 13.86 5.61 -9.98
CA LYS A 207 14.45 6.78 -9.30
C LYS A 207 13.48 7.94 -9.16
N VAL A 208 12.70 8.23 -10.20
CA VAL A 208 11.68 9.31 -10.17
C VAL A 208 10.56 8.95 -9.20
N ALA A 209 10.08 7.71 -9.22
CA ALA A 209 9.07 7.23 -8.29
C ALA A 209 9.55 7.32 -6.83
N TYR A 210 10.77 6.88 -6.54
CA TYR A 210 11.35 6.95 -5.19
C TYR A 210 11.56 8.38 -4.72
N PHE A 211 11.92 9.30 -5.62
CA PHE A 211 11.96 10.73 -5.30
C PHE A 211 10.59 11.25 -4.84
N PHE A 212 9.51 10.93 -5.55
CA PHE A 212 8.15 11.33 -5.13
C PHE A 212 7.70 10.63 -3.83
N ILE A 213 8.05 9.36 -3.64
CA ILE A 213 7.80 8.63 -2.39
C ILE A 213 8.49 9.34 -1.22
N ALA A 214 9.76 9.73 -1.37
CA ALA A 214 10.48 10.47 -0.34
C ALA A 214 9.82 11.83 -0.05
N MET A 215 9.42 12.56 -1.09
CA MET A 215 8.70 13.84 -0.98
C MET A 215 7.34 13.73 -0.29
N CYS A 216 6.71 12.55 -0.29
CA CYS A 216 5.45 12.33 0.42
C CYS A 216 5.68 11.82 1.86
N LEU A 217 6.47 10.75 2.01
CA LEU A 217 6.62 10.05 3.29
C LEU A 217 7.41 10.85 4.33
N PHE A 218 8.53 11.49 3.95
CA PHE A 218 9.35 12.22 4.92
C PHE A 218 8.60 13.43 5.51
N PRO A 219 7.97 14.31 4.70
CA PRO A 219 7.18 15.40 5.25
C PRO A 219 5.97 14.93 6.08
N MET A 220 5.29 13.86 5.68
CA MET A 220 4.20 13.29 6.50
C MET A 220 4.70 12.78 7.85
N ALA A 221 5.82 12.06 7.88
CA ALA A 221 6.38 11.53 9.12
C ALA A 221 6.90 12.65 10.04
N ILE A 222 7.65 13.61 9.49
CA ILE A 222 8.23 14.72 10.26
C ILE A 222 7.14 15.70 10.69
N GLY A 223 6.31 16.16 9.74
CA GLY A 223 5.25 17.12 9.99
C GLY A 223 4.14 16.55 10.88
N GLY A 224 3.75 15.28 10.67
CA GLY A 224 2.79 14.60 11.53
C GLY A 224 3.27 14.43 12.96
N PHE A 225 4.53 13.99 13.13
CA PHE A 225 5.12 13.89 14.47
C PHE A 225 5.24 15.26 15.14
N TRP A 226 5.67 16.30 14.39
CA TRP A 226 5.75 17.68 14.89
C TRP A 226 4.38 18.30 15.23
N ALA A 227 3.31 17.92 14.53
CA ALA A 227 1.97 18.45 14.79
C ALA A 227 1.31 17.79 16.02
N TYR A 228 1.46 16.47 16.17
CA TYR A 228 0.67 15.70 17.14
C TYR A 228 1.48 15.01 18.25
N GLY A 229 2.79 14.81 18.08
CA GLY A 229 3.67 14.20 19.09
C GLY A 229 3.14 12.87 19.63
N ASN A 230 3.13 12.73 20.96
CA ASN A 230 2.58 11.59 21.70
C ASN A 230 1.05 11.40 21.57
N GLN A 231 0.32 12.35 20.98
CA GLN A 231 -1.14 12.27 20.79
C GLN A 231 -1.53 11.70 19.43
N MET A 232 -0.57 11.22 18.63
CA MET A 232 -0.87 10.58 17.35
C MET A 232 -1.77 9.35 17.57
N PRO A 233 -3.00 9.34 17.01
CA PRO A 233 -3.90 8.21 17.14
C PRO A 233 -3.40 7.01 16.32
N ASN A 234 -3.85 5.81 16.68
CA ASN A 234 -3.50 4.57 15.97
C ASN A 234 -3.95 4.57 14.49
N GLY A 235 -4.98 5.36 14.16
CA GLY A 235 -5.46 5.59 12.79
C GLY A 235 -4.61 6.56 11.97
N GLY A 236 -3.45 6.99 12.49
CA GLY A 236 -2.47 7.82 11.80
C GLY A 236 -2.87 9.29 11.64
N ILE A 237 -2.10 9.99 10.81
CA ILE A 237 -2.19 11.44 10.62
C ILE A 237 -3.56 11.91 10.10
N LEU A 238 -4.24 11.11 9.28
CA LEU A 238 -5.54 11.47 8.73
C LEU A 238 -6.63 11.51 9.81
N THR A 239 -6.61 10.52 10.71
CA THR A 239 -7.49 10.48 11.89
C THR A 239 -7.16 11.62 12.85
N ALA A 240 -5.87 11.95 13.02
CA ALA A 240 -5.43 13.09 13.83
C ALA A 240 -5.96 14.41 13.27
N LEU A 241 -5.84 14.62 11.96
CA LEU A 241 -6.32 15.81 11.27
C LEU A 241 -7.83 16.01 11.45
N TYR A 242 -8.61 14.93 11.36
CA TYR A 242 -10.05 15.00 11.64
C TYR A 242 -10.35 15.26 13.12
N ALA A 243 -9.67 14.57 14.03
CA ALA A 243 -9.95 14.68 15.47
C ALA A 243 -9.61 16.06 16.03
N PHE A 244 -8.47 16.64 15.63
CA PHE A 244 -7.97 17.89 16.20
C PHE A 244 -8.33 19.13 15.37
N HIS A 245 -8.45 19.01 14.04
CA HIS A 245 -8.55 20.17 13.15
C HIS A 245 -9.83 20.19 12.29
N SER A 246 -10.82 19.33 12.59
CA SER A 246 -12.10 19.34 11.87
C SER A 246 -12.89 20.63 12.01
N HIS A 247 -12.71 21.36 13.12
CA HIS A 247 -13.37 22.64 13.37
C HIS A 247 -12.58 23.85 12.85
N ASP A 248 -11.25 23.74 12.76
CA ASP A 248 -10.36 24.84 12.38
C ASP A 248 -10.20 24.96 10.85
N ILE A 249 -10.31 23.83 10.14
CA ILE A 249 -10.15 23.77 8.69
C ILE A 249 -11.51 23.90 7.99
N SER A 250 -11.56 24.63 6.88
CA SER A 250 -12.77 24.69 6.06
C SER A 250 -13.22 23.29 5.62
N ARG A 251 -14.51 22.99 5.77
CA ARG A 251 -15.09 21.67 5.46
C ARG A 251 -14.78 21.20 4.04
N GLY A 252 -14.75 22.12 3.07
CA GLY A 252 -14.46 21.81 1.67
C GLY A 252 -13.03 21.31 1.46
N ILE A 253 -12.03 21.97 2.06
CA ILE A 253 -10.62 21.57 1.95
C ILE A 253 -10.39 20.22 2.64
N LEU A 254 -10.99 20.03 3.82
CA LEU A 254 -10.89 18.78 4.56
C LEU A 254 -11.57 17.64 3.80
N ALA A 255 -12.80 17.84 3.31
CA ALA A 255 -13.51 16.85 2.49
C ALA A 255 -12.73 16.49 1.22
N LEU A 256 -12.12 17.46 0.55
CA LEU A 256 -11.28 17.21 -0.62
C LEU A 256 -10.07 16.32 -0.28
N ALA A 257 -9.38 16.58 0.83
CA ALA A 257 -8.25 15.76 1.26
C ALA A 257 -8.65 14.28 1.48
N PHE A 258 -9.76 14.05 2.17
CA PHE A 258 -10.28 12.70 2.40
C PHE A 258 -10.74 12.02 1.11
N LEU A 259 -11.42 12.76 0.22
CA LEU A 259 -11.85 12.23 -1.07
C LEU A 259 -10.66 11.79 -1.94
N LEU A 260 -9.56 12.56 -1.94
CA LEU A 260 -8.34 12.20 -2.66
C LEU A 260 -7.69 10.93 -2.08
N VAL A 261 -7.72 10.73 -0.77
CA VAL A 261 -7.28 9.47 -0.14
C VAL A 261 -8.12 8.29 -0.62
N VAL A 262 -9.46 8.45 -0.70
CA VAL A 262 -10.36 7.40 -1.22
C VAL A 262 -9.99 7.02 -2.66
N PHE A 263 -9.79 7.99 -3.55
CA PHE A 263 -9.38 7.71 -4.94
C PHE A 263 -8.00 7.04 -5.04
N SER A 264 -7.05 7.44 -4.20
CA SER A 264 -5.74 6.79 -4.14
C SER A 264 -5.84 5.34 -3.62
N CYS A 265 -6.70 5.07 -2.64
CA CYS A 265 -6.94 3.72 -2.15
C CYS A 265 -7.60 2.83 -3.21
N LEU A 266 -8.61 3.35 -3.92
CA LEU A 266 -9.30 2.64 -5.00
C LEU A 266 -8.37 2.24 -6.14
N SER A 267 -7.51 3.17 -6.57
CA SER A 267 -6.52 2.92 -7.62
C SER A 267 -5.45 1.93 -7.16
N SER A 268 -4.94 2.09 -5.94
CA SER A 268 -3.96 1.17 -5.33
C SER A 268 -4.52 -0.25 -5.22
N PHE A 269 -5.79 -0.41 -4.86
CA PHE A 269 -6.43 -1.72 -4.75
C PHE A 269 -6.35 -2.49 -6.08
N GLN A 270 -6.56 -1.82 -7.21
CA GLN A 270 -6.49 -2.47 -8.51
C GLN A 270 -5.08 -2.95 -8.85
N ILE A 271 -4.06 -2.15 -8.55
CA ILE A 271 -2.66 -2.47 -8.85
C ILE A 271 -2.19 -3.65 -7.99
N TYR A 272 -2.44 -3.59 -6.67
CA TYR A 272 -1.96 -4.62 -5.74
C TYR A 272 -2.74 -5.93 -5.79
N SER A 273 -3.98 -5.91 -6.31
CA SER A 273 -4.78 -7.13 -6.50
C SER A 273 -4.48 -7.85 -7.82
N MET A 274 -3.81 -7.20 -8.78
CA MET A 274 -3.50 -7.77 -10.09
C MET A 274 -2.71 -9.10 -10.01
N PRO A 275 -1.66 -9.24 -9.18
CA PRO A 275 -0.94 -10.51 -9.07
C PRO A 275 -1.79 -11.67 -8.55
N ALA A 276 -2.74 -11.37 -7.66
CA ALA A 276 -3.67 -12.38 -7.15
C ALA A 276 -4.65 -12.81 -8.24
N PHE A 277 -5.20 -11.86 -9.01
CA PHE A 277 -6.06 -12.15 -10.15
C PHE A 277 -5.35 -13.00 -11.21
N ASP A 278 -4.14 -12.61 -11.59
CA ASP A 278 -3.32 -13.34 -12.56
C ASP A 278 -2.96 -14.75 -12.08
N SER A 279 -2.74 -14.92 -10.77
CA SER A 279 -2.48 -16.23 -10.17
C SER A 279 -3.71 -17.15 -10.22
N PHE A 280 -4.91 -16.62 -9.95
CA PHE A 280 -6.16 -17.40 -10.09
C PHE A 280 -6.41 -17.78 -11.55
N GLU A 281 -6.21 -16.86 -12.49
CA GLU A 281 -6.37 -17.12 -13.92
C GLU A 281 -5.35 -18.15 -14.44
N ALA A 282 -4.10 -18.06 -14.02
CA ALA A 282 -3.06 -19.03 -14.36
C ALA A 282 -3.39 -20.43 -13.83
N GLY A 283 -3.86 -20.52 -12.57
CA GLY A 283 -4.29 -21.78 -11.96
C GLY A 283 -5.48 -22.42 -12.69
N TYR A 284 -6.46 -21.61 -13.10
CA TYR A 284 -7.61 -22.08 -13.88
C TYR A 284 -7.19 -22.57 -15.27
N THR A 285 -6.38 -21.78 -15.98
CA THR A 285 -5.93 -22.08 -17.35
C THR A 285 -5.07 -23.35 -17.37
N SER A 286 -4.19 -23.54 -16.38
CA SER A 286 -3.37 -24.75 -16.24
C SER A 286 -4.19 -26.02 -16.03
N ARG A 287 -5.33 -25.94 -15.32
CA ARG A 287 -6.19 -27.10 -15.06
C ARG A 287 -7.16 -27.40 -16.21
N THR A 288 -7.69 -26.37 -16.85
CA THR A 288 -8.77 -26.51 -17.84
C THR A 288 -8.30 -26.45 -19.28
N ASN A 289 -7.05 -26.04 -19.54
CA ASN A 289 -6.47 -25.78 -20.87
C ASN A 289 -7.37 -24.88 -21.74
N ARG A 290 -8.19 -24.03 -21.12
CA ARG A 290 -9.11 -23.10 -21.79
C ARG A 290 -8.81 -21.68 -21.35
N PRO A 291 -8.97 -20.68 -22.25
CA PRO A 291 -8.87 -19.29 -21.84
C PRO A 291 -9.91 -18.96 -20.77
N CYS A 292 -9.54 -18.14 -19.79
CA CYS A 292 -10.48 -17.64 -18.80
C CYS A 292 -11.58 -16.82 -19.48
N SER A 293 -12.83 -17.27 -19.36
CA SER A 293 -14.00 -16.49 -19.79
C SER A 293 -14.16 -15.25 -18.92
N ILE A 294 -14.77 -14.19 -19.47
CA ILE A 294 -15.07 -12.94 -18.76
C ILE A 294 -15.86 -13.22 -17.46
N TRP A 295 -16.78 -14.17 -17.48
CA TRP A 295 -17.56 -14.57 -16.30
C TRP A 295 -16.71 -15.21 -15.20
N VAL A 296 -15.73 -16.05 -15.58
CA VAL A 296 -14.81 -16.70 -14.64
C VAL A 296 -13.88 -15.66 -14.02
N ARG A 297 -13.34 -14.75 -14.84
CA ARG A 297 -12.52 -13.62 -14.40
C ARG A 297 -13.29 -12.70 -13.45
N SER A 298 -14.53 -12.37 -13.78
CA SER A 298 -15.40 -11.57 -12.92
C SER A 298 -15.65 -12.28 -11.59
N GLY A 299 -15.94 -13.59 -11.63
CA GLY A 299 -16.11 -14.43 -10.45
C GLY A 299 -14.89 -14.43 -9.53
N PHE A 300 -13.67 -14.56 -10.07
CA PHE A 300 -12.44 -14.50 -9.26
C PHE A 300 -12.22 -13.13 -8.61
N ARG A 301 -12.49 -12.04 -9.34
CA ARG A 301 -12.36 -10.67 -8.82
C ARG A 301 -13.35 -10.39 -7.68
N VAL A 302 -14.60 -10.82 -7.87
CA VAL A 302 -15.65 -10.73 -6.84
C VAL A 302 -15.28 -11.57 -5.63
N PHE A 303 -14.88 -12.83 -5.83
CA PHE A 303 -14.48 -13.74 -4.76
C PHE A 303 -13.33 -13.17 -3.93
N PHE A 304 -12.27 -12.71 -4.58
CA PHE A 304 -11.12 -12.11 -3.89
C PHE A 304 -11.52 -10.86 -3.09
N GLY A 305 -12.29 -9.95 -3.70
CA GLY A 305 -12.76 -8.74 -3.02
C GLY A 305 -13.58 -9.05 -1.77
N PHE A 306 -14.52 -10.00 -1.85
CA PHE A 306 -15.32 -10.42 -0.69
C PHE A 306 -14.52 -11.18 0.36
N VAL A 307 -13.54 -12.00 -0.03
CA VAL A 307 -12.63 -12.65 0.92
C VAL A 307 -11.81 -11.61 1.67
N SER A 308 -11.24 -10.61 0.98
CA SER A 308 -10.51 -9.51 1.63
C SER A 308 -11.41 -8.69 2.55
N PHE A 309 -12.66 -8.42 2.15
CA PHE A 309 -13.65 -7.77 3.01
C PHE A 309 -13.95 -8.60 4.27
N PHE A 310 -14.21 -9.90 4.11
CA PHE A 310 -14.50 -10.79 5.23
C PHE A 310 -13.32 -10.86 6.20
N ILE A 311 -12.09 -10.97 5.69
CA ILE A 311 -10.87 -10.93 6.52
C ILE A 311 -10.76 -9.58 7.26
N GLY A 312 -11.05 -8.46 6.59
CA GLY A 312 -11.04 -7.14 7.20
C GLY A 312 -12.07 -6.97 8.32
N VAL A 313 -13.27 -7.52 8.14
CA VAL A 313 -14.35 -7.48 9.15
C VAL A 313 -14.09 -8.45 10.30
N ALA A 314 -13.58 -9.64 10.03
CA ALA A 314 -13.25 -10.64 11.03
C ALA A 314 -12.04 -10.23 11.90
N LEU A 315 -11.10 -9.49 11.29
CA LEU A 315 -9.88 -9.01 11.94
C LEU A 315 -9.78 -7.48 11.77
N PRO A 316 -10.66 -6.69 12.42
CA PRO A 316 -10.69 -5.23 12.26
C PRO A 316 -9.44 -4.54 12.79
N PHE A 317 -8.67 -5.25 13.63
CA PHE A 317 -7.36 -4.83 14.12
C PHE A 317 -6.22 -5.03 13.09
N LEU A 318 -6.49 -5.49 11.87
CA LEU A 318 -5.46 -5.64 10.83
C LEU A 318 -4.73 -4.34 10.51
N SER A 319 -5.40 -3.19 10.62
CA SER A 319 -4.75 -1.88 10.51
C SER A 319 -3.69 -1.67 11.60
N SER A 320 -3.96 -2.12 12.83
CA SER A 320 -3.01 -2.11 13.94
C SER A 320 -1.91 -3.19 13.82
N LEU A 321 -2.13 -4.22 12.99
CA LEU A 321 -1.14 -5.25 12.65
C LEU A 321 -0.27 -4.88 11.44
N ALA A 322 -0.33 -3.63 10.95
CA ALA A 322 0.54 -3.17 9.86
C ALA A 322 2.04 -3.48 10.13
N GLY A 323 2.47 -3.39 11.40
CA GLY A 323 3.83 -3.76 11.79
C GLY A 323 4.13 -5.25 11.62
N LEU A 324 3.22 -6.13 12.04
CA LEU A 324 3.36 -7.59 11.85
C LEU A 324 3.32 -7.96 10.37
N LEU A 325 2.39 -7.37 9.60
CA LEU A 325 2.28 -7.56 8.16
C LEU A 325 3.56 -7.13 7.45
N GLY A 326 4.12 -5.97 7.81
CA GLY A 326 5.40 -5.50 7.31
C GLY A 326 6.55 -6.44 7.65
N GLY A 327 6.62 -6.89 8.91
CA GLY A 327 7.63 -7.84 9.38
C GLY A 327 7.66 -9.15 8.60
N LEU A 328 6.48 -9.74 8.32
CA LEU A 328 6.36 -10.96 7.52
C LEU A 328 6.78 -10.78 6.06
N THR A 329 6.76 -9.55 5.56
CA THR A 329 7.10 -9.21 4.17
C THR A 329 8.56 -8.80 3.99
N LEU A 330 9.29 -8.55 5.08
CA LEU A 330 10.72 -8.22 5.08
C LEU A 330 11.57 -9.20 4.25
N PRO A 331 11.37 -10.53 4.29
CA PRO A 331 12.18 -11.44 3.48
C PRO A 331 12.05 -11.13 1.99
N VAL A 332 10.85 -10.90 1.48
CA VAL A 332 10.61 -10.61 0.05
C VAL A 332 11.13 -9.25 -0.38
N THR A 333 11.00 -8.25 0.48
CA THR A 333 11.26 -6.87 0.12
C THR A 333 12.69 -6.42 0.49
N PHE A 334 13.29 -6.95 1.56
CA PHE A 334 14.60 -6.55 2.07
C PHE A 334 15.70 -7.60 1.91
N ALA A 335 15.38 -8.90 1.88
CA ALA A 335 16.39 -9.96 2.02
C ALA A 335 16.61 -10.80 0.73
N TYR A 336 15.55 -11.36 0.15
CA TYR A 336 15.62 -12.27 -1.00
C TYR A 336 16.29 -11.67 -2.22
N PRO A 337 16.12 -10.38 -2.59
CA PRO A 337 16.85 -9.81 -3.71
C PRO A 337 18.37 -9.83 -3.54
N CYS A 338 18.87 -9.92 -2.29
CA CYS A 338 20.31 -9.91 -1.99
C CYS A 338 20.95 -11.31 -2.01
N PHE A 339 20.15 -12.37 -1.98
CA PHE A 339 20.60 -13.77 -2.01
C PHE A 339 20.53 -14.31 -3.44
#